data_AF-A0A661U6F9-F1
#
_entry.id   AF-A0A661U6F9-F1
#
_cell.length_a   1.000
_cell.length_b   1.000
_cell.length_c   1.000
_cell.angle_alpha   90.00
_cell.angle_beta   90.00
_cell.angle_gamma   90.00
#
_symmetry.space_group_name_H-M   'P 1'
#
loop_
_entity.id
_entity.type
_entity.pdbx_description
1 polymer ?
#
loop_
_entity_poly.entity_id
_entity_poly.type
_entity_poly.pdbx_seq_one_letter_code
_entity_poly.pdbx_strand_id
1 'polypeptide(L)'
;MNKKMLESFKNVLIERRAALLSQAAKTLEESCDGSSPKGGDFADIASQESNRTLKLRLRDREQKLLAKIDKALAKIDKGVYGICERCGGDISLERLRARPVATLCIACKQDQESEEV
;
A
#
# COMPACT_ATOMS: atom_id res chain seq x y z
N MET A 1 9.88 3.17 22.32
CA MET A 1 8.70 3.84 21.71
C MET A 1 7.58 3.96 22.73
N ASN A 2 6.83 5.07 22.78
CA ASN A 2 5.72 5.23 23.73
C ASN A 2 4.46 4.47 23.29
N LYS A 3 3.78 3.82 24.24
CA LYS A 3 2.55 3.04 24.01
C LYS A 3 1.44 3.85 23.31
N LYS A 4 1.23 5.10 23.74
CA LYS A 4 0.26 6.03 23.11
C LYS A 4 0.56 6.32 21.64
N MET A 5 1.85 6.37 21.25
CA MET A 5 2.23 6.58 19.85
C MET A 5 2.03 5.32 19.01
N LEU A 6 2.28 4.14 19.58
CA LEU A 6 2.01 2.87 18.88
C LEU A 6 0.52 2.70 18.61
N GLU A 7 -0.34 3.07 19.56
CA GLU A 7 -1.79 3.07 19.37
C GLU A 7 -2.23 4.04 18.27
N SER A 8 -1.66 5.25 18.19
CA SER A 8 -2.00 6.19 17.12
C SER A 8 -1.57 5.66 15.74
N PHE A 9 -0.36 5.08 15.62
CA PHE A 9 0.08 4.45 14.37
C PHE A 9 -0.80 3.25 13.99
N LYS A 10 -1.18 2.42 14.96
CA LYS A 10 -2.07 1.27 14.74
C LYS A 10 -3.43 1.71 14.19
N ASN A 11 -4.03 2.75 14.77
CA ASN A 11 -5.31 3.29 14.31
C ASN A 11 -5.22 3.80 12.88
N VAL A 12 -4.17 4.57 12.54
CA VAL A 12 -3.95 5.07 11.17
C VAL A 12 -3.78 3.92 10.18
N LEU A 13 -3.08 2.85 10.55
CA LEU A 13 -2.89 1.69 9.69
C LEU A 13 -4.21 0.91 9.48
N ILE A 14 -5.03 0.75 10.53
CA ILE A 14 -6.34 0.09 10.45
C ILE A 14 -7.29 0.89 9.54
N GLU A 15 -7.34 2.21 9.71
CA GLU A 15 -8.17 3.09 8.89
C GLU A 15 -7.78 3.00 7.41
N ARG A 16 -6.48 3.08 7.11
CA ARG A 16 -5.97 2.92 5.74
C ARG A 16 -6.26 1.53 5.16
N ARG A 17 -6.16 0.48 5.97
CA ARG A 17 -6.51 -0.89 5.57
C ARG A 17 -7.98 -0.98 5.19
N ALA A 18 -8.87 -0.44 6.03
CA ALA A 18 -10.31 -0.42 5.78
C ALA A 18 -10.64 0.38 4.51
N ALA A 19 -10.01 1.54 4.31
CA ALA A 19 -10.19 2.35 3.11
C ALA A 19 -9.81 1.57 1.83
N LEU A 20 -8.65 0.91 1.79
CA LEU A 20 -8.22 0.10 0.64
C LEU A 20 -9.18 -1.07 0.36
N LEU A 21 -9.64 -1.76 1.41
CA LEU A 21 -10.59 -2.86 1.25
C LEU A 21 -11.95 -2.37 0.74
N SER A 22 -12.43 -1.23 1.24
CA SER A 22 -13.67 -0.62 0.76
C SER A 22 -13.58 -0.20 -0.71
N GLN A 23 -12.44 0.34 -1.13
CA GLN A 23 -12.19 0.71 -2.52
C GLN A 23 -12.06 -0.52 -3.43
N ALA A 24 -11.51 -1.62 -2.92
CA ALA A 24 -11.48 -2.89 -3.63
C ALA A 24 -12.88 -3.48 -3.83
N ALA A 25 -13.73 -3.44 -2.79
CA ALA A 25 -15.10 -3.90 -2.87
C ALA A 25 -15.92 -3.09 -3.90
N LYS A 26 -15.84 -1.76 -3.87
CA LYS A 26 -16.56 -0.88 -4.81
C LYS A 26 -16.25 -1.17 -6.28
N THR A 27 -14.97 -1.36 -6.62
CA THR A 27 -14.65 -1.65 -8.03
C THR A 27 -14.96 -3.07 -8.44
N LEU A 28 -15.04 -4.01 -7.49
CA LEU A 28 -15.58 -5.33 -7.81
C LEU A 28 -17.05 -5.21 -8.19
N GLU A 29 -17.84 -4.42 -7.44
CA GLU A 29 -19.23 -4.10 -7.78
C GLU A 29 -19.34 -3.42 -9.16
N GLU A 30 -18.53 -2.38 -9.42
CA GLU A 30 -18.47 -1.71 -10.73
C GLU A 30 -18.07 -2.64 -11.89
N SER A 31 -17.30 -3.70 -11.60
CA SER A 31 -16.87 -4.67 -12.62
C SER A 31 -17.89 -5.80 -12.83
N CYS A 32 -18.71 -6.09 -11.81
CA CYS A 32 -19.75 -7.11 -11.85
C CYS A 32 -21.06 -6.60 -12.46
N ASP A 33 -21.33 -5.29 -12.38
CA ASP A 33 -22.36 -4.66 -13.18
C ASP A 33 -21.95 -4.75 -14.66
N GLY A 34 -22.50 -5.75 -15.34
CA GLY A 34 -22.12 -6.27 -16.65
C GLY A 34 -22.27 -5.30 -17.83
N SER A 35 -21.79 -4.07 -17.72
CA SER A 35 -21.48 -3.19 -18.84
C SER A 35 -20.23 -3.72 -19.55
N SER A 36 -20.36 -4.90 -20.17
CA SER A 36 -19.56 -5.16 -21.36
C SER A 36 -19.75 -3.96 -22.27
N PRO A 37 -18.67 -3.33 -22.77
CA PRO A 37 -18.80 -2.21 -23.68
C PRO A 37 -19.37 -2.75 -24.98
N LYS A 38 -20.71 -2.71 -25.07
CA LYS A 38 -21.44 -3.10 -26.26
C LYS A 38 -21.36 -1.92 -27.22
N GLY A 39 -20.32 -1.93 -28.04
CA GLY A 39 -20.16 -0.98 -29.14
C GLY A 39 -19.31 0.24 -28.79
N GLY A 40 -18.44 0.55 -29.73
CA GLY A 40 -17.52 1.69 -29.77
C GLY A 40 -16.71 1.57 -31.05
N ASP A 41 -16.24 2.68 -31.60
CA ASP A 41 -15.32 2.63 -32.73
C ASP A 41 -13.92 2.13 -32.29
N PHE A 42 -12.97 2.01 -33.22
CA PHE A 42 -11.62 1.57 -32.89
C PHE A 42 -10.93 2.48 -31.85
N ALA A 43 -11.26 3.77 -31.80
CA ALA A 43 -10.69 4.71 -30.84
C ALA A 43 -11.26 4.50 -29.43
N ASP A 44 -12.56 4.21 -29.32
CA ASP A 44 -13.22 3.87 -28.07
C ASP A 44 -12.66 2.59 -27.45
N ILE A 45 -12.47 1.55 -28.28
CA ILE A 45 -11.91 0.26 -27.84
C ILE A 45 -10.48 0.45 -27.32
N ALA A 46 -9.63 1.15 -28.07
CA ALA A 46 -8.25 1.42 -27.68
C ALA A 46 -8.18 2.21 -26.35
N SER A 47 -9.05 3.21 -26.19
CA SER A 47 -9.13 4.02 -24.96
C SER A 47 -9.56 3.18 -23.76
N GLN A 48 -10.55 2.30 -23.93
CA GLN A 48 -11.01 1.41 -22.86
C GLN A 48 -9.96 0.37 -22.45
N GLU A 49 -9.26 -0.23 -23.40
CA GLU A 49 -8.19 -1.18 -23.11
C GLU A 49 -7.05 -0.51 -22.33
N SER A 50 -6.67 0.71 -22.73
CA SER A 50 -5.68 1.52 -22.04
C SER A 50 -6.11 1.80 -20.59
N ASN A 51 -7.37 2.22 -20.39
CA ASN A 51 -7.95 2.46 -19.08
C ASN A 51 -7.98 1.20 -18.21
N ARG A 52 -8.36 0.05 -18.79
CA ARG A 52 -8.35 -1.24 -18.10
C ARG A 52 -6.95 -1.62 -17.63
N THR A 53 -5.96 -1.46 -18.50
CA THR A 53 -4.55 -1.74 -18.17
C THR A 53 -4.05 -0.86 -17.03
N LEU A 54 -4.39 0.43 -17.05
CA LEU A 54 -4.07 1.35 -15.95
C LEU A 54 -4.74 0.94 -14.64
N LYS A 55 -6.04 0.58 -14.67
CA LYS A 55 -6.77 0.09 -13.49
C LYS A 55 -6.13 -1.16 -12.88
N LEU A 56 -5.72 -2.13 -13.70
CA LEU A 56 -5.03 -3.34 -13.22
C LEU A 56 -3.70 -3.00 -12.51
N ARG A 57 -2.89 -2.11 -13.09
CA ARG A 57 -1.63 -1.66 -12.45
C ARG A 57 -1.85 -0.94 -11.12
N LEU A 58 -2.92 -0.15 -11.01
CA LEU A 58 -3.28 0.49 -9.74
C LEU A 58 -3.68 -0.54 -8.69
N ARG A 59 -4.46 -1.56 -9.08
CA ARG A 59 -4.86 -2.66 -8.19
C ARG A 59 -3.67 -3.45 -7.64
N ASP A 60 -2.70 -3.76 -8.49
CA ASP A 60 -1.47 -4.43 -8.06
C ASP A 60 -0.71 -3.61 -7.01
N ARG A 61 -0.67 -2.27 -7.17
CA ARG A 61 -0.02 -1.36 -6.22
C ARG A 61 -0.77 -1.32 -4.89
N GLU A 62 -2.10 -1.27 -4.93
CA GLU A 62 -2.95 -1.30 -3.73
C GLU A 62 -2.81 -2.62 -2.96
N GLN A 63 -2.81 -3.76 -3.65
CA GLN A 63 -2.58 -5.07 -3.02
C GLN A 63 -1.21 -5.14 -2.33
N LYS A 64 -0.15 -4.66 -3.00
CA LYS A 64 1.19 -4.57 -2.39
C LYS A 64 1.23 -3.64 -1.18
N LEU A 65 0.48 -2.54 -1.22
CA LEU A 65 0.36 -1.63 -0.07
C LEU A 65 -0.39 -2.28 1.09
N LEU A 66 -1.49 -2.99 0.82
CA LEU A 66 -2.26 -3.73 1.81
C LEU A 66 -1.38 -4.74 2.54
N ALA A 67 -0.60 -5.53 1.80
CA ALA A 67 0.36 -6.47 2.38
C ALA A 67 1.40 -5.78 3.28
N LYS A 68 1.85 -4.57 2.93
CA LYS A 68 2.76 -3.77 3.77
C LYS A 68 2.08 -3.27 5.05
N ILE A 69 0.80 -2.89 4.98
CA ILE A 69 0.01 -2.49 6.15
C ILE A 69 -0.16 -3.67 7.10
N ASP A 70 -0.55 -4.85 6.59
CA ASP A 70 -0.74 -6.05 7.41
C ASP A 70 0.58 -6.45 8.09
N LYS A 71 1.72 -6.37 7.38
CA LYS A 71 3.05 -6.58 7.97
C LYS A 71 3.36 -5.57 9.09
N ALA A 72 3.05 -4.29 8.88
CA ALA A 72 3.29 -3.25 9.88
C ALA A 72 2.43 -3.48 11.14
N LEU A 73 1.15 -3.85 10.99
CA LEU A 73 0.28 -4.22 12.10
C LEU A 73 0.83 -5.42 12.87
N ALA A 74 1.25 -6.48 12.17
CA ALA A 74 1.85 -7.66 12.80
C ALA A 74 3.13 -7.32 13.58
N LYS A 75 3.93 -6.35 13.11
CA LYS A 75 5.10 -5.87 13.85
C LYS A 75 4.73 -5.08 15.11
N ILE A 76 3.65 -4.30 15.07
CA ILE A 76 3.14 -3.60 16.25
C ILE A 76 2.71 -4.62 17.30
N ASP A 77 1.98 -5.65 16.89
CA ASP A 77 1.50 -6.69 17.81
C ASP A 77 2.67 -7.52 18.40
N LYS A 78 3.75 -7.73 17.64
CA LYS A 78 4.98 -8.37 18.12
C LYS A 78 5.91 -7.45 18.91
N GLY A 79 5.63 -6.15 19.00
CA GLY A 79 6.47 -5.17 19.70
C GLY A 79 7.79 -4.80 18.98
N VAL A 80 7.95 -5.18 17.71
CA VAL A 80 9.16 -4.91 16.90
C VAL A 80 8.94 -3.80 15.85
N TYR A 81 7.87 -3.02 16.01
CA TYR A 81 7.58 -1.90 15.13
C TYR A 81 8.61 -0.78 15.28
N GLY A 82 9.03 -0.21 14.15
CA GLY A 82 10.08 0.81 14.11
C GLY A 82 11.50 0.26 14.04
N ILE A 83 11.69 -1.05 13.87
CA ILE A 83 13.00 -1.67 13.67
C ILE A 83 13.22 -1.96 12.17
N CYS A 84 14.40 -1.59 11.66
CA CYS A 84 14.83 -1.82 10.29
C CYS A 84 15.04 -3.32 10.03
N GLU A 85 14.45 -3.86 8.97
CA GLU A 85 14.59 -5.29 8.62
C GLU A 85 15.99 -5.67 8.11
N ARG A 86 16.75 -4.71 7.56
CA ARG A 86 18.09 -4.97 6.98
C ARG A 86 19.19 -4.91 8.03
N CYS A 87 19.26 -3.83 8.80
CA CYS A 87 20.35 -3.60 9.76
C CYS A 87 19.96 -3.81 11.23
N GLY A 88 18.69 -4.02 11.54
CA GLY A 88 18.22 -4.14 12.93
C GLY A 88 18.21 -2.84 13.74
N GLY A 89 18.63 -1.71 13.15
CA GLY A 89 18.61 -0.41 13.80
C GLY A 89 17.22 0.24 13.83
N ASP A 90 17.10 1.32 14.61
CA ASP A 90 15.85 2.06 14.74
C ASP A 90 15.51 2.89 13.48
N ILE A 91 14.23 2.91 13.13
CA ILE A 91 13.67 3.76 12.09
C ILE A 91 13.25 5.08 12.73
N SER A 92 13.68 6.21 12.15
CA SER A 92 13.36 7.52 12.68
C SER A 92 11.84 7.75 12.79
N LEU A 93 11.42 8.41 13.88
CA LEU A 93 10.01 8.70 14.13
C LEU A 93 9.39 9.57 13.04
N GLU A 94 10.14 10.53 12.50
CA GLU A 94 9.70 11.39 11.39
C GLU A 94 9.35 10.57 10.14
N ARG A 95 10.16 9.55 9.83
CA ARG A 95 9.90 8.63 8.71
C ARG A 95 8.65 7.80 8.95
N LEU A 96 8.42 7.32 10.16
CA LEU A 96 7.20 6.55 10.50
C LEU A 96 5.94 7.43 10.52
N ARG A 97 6.07 8.72 10.90
CA ARG A 97 4.98 9.71 10.78
C ARG A 97 4.61 9.98 9.33
N ALA A 98 5.60 10.14 8.46
CA ALA A 98 5.35 10.34 7.03
C ALA A 98 4.83 9.06 6.35
N ARG A 99 5.44 7.91 6.68
CA ARG A 99 5.14 6.60 6.09
C ARG A 99 5.16 5.49 7.15
N PRO A 100 4.01 5.19 7.79
CA PRO A 100 3.94 4.20 8.88
C PRO A 100 4.13 2.74 8.42
N VAL A 101 4.14 2.50 7.11
CA VAL A 101 4.42 1.18 6.52
C VAL A 101 5.91 0.97 6.19
N ALA A 102 6.79 1.89 6.58
CA ALA A 102 8.21 1.79 6.30
C ALA A 102 8.85 0.63 7.10
N THR A 103 9.54 -0.28 6.40
CA THR A 103 10.24 -1.42 7.00
C THR A 103 11.76 -1.25 7.08
N LEU A 104 12.31 -0.24 6.39
CA LEU A 104 13.74 0.05 6.33
C LEU A 104 14.03 1.48 6.83
N CYS A 105 15.18 1.66 7.47
CA CYS A 105 15.73 2.98 7.76
C CYS A 105 16.12 3.72 6.47
N ILE A 106 16.51 5.00 6.58
CA ILE A 106 16.83 5.84 5.42
C ILE A 106 18.06 5.30 4.70
N ALA A 107 19.16 5.04 5.42
CA ALA A 107 20.40 4.53 4.86
C ALA A 107 20.18 3.21 4.09
N CYS A 108 19.61 2.20 4.76
CA CYS A 108 19.33 0.91 4.11
C CYS A 108 18.38 1.02 2.91
N LYS A 109 17.50 2.03 2.89
CA LYS A 109 16.62 2.27 1.75
C LYS A 109 17.35 2.94 0.59
N GLN A 110 18.26 3.86 0.86
CA GLN A 110 19.14 4.47 -0.15
C GLN A 110 20.06 3.42 -0.77
N ASP A 111 20.67 2.56 0.04
CA ASP A 111 21.51 1.46 -0.45
C ASP A 111 20.72 0.54 -1.39
N GLN A 112 19.51 0.15 -0.99
CA GLN A 112 18.62 -0.67 -1.83
C GLN A 112 18.29 0.03 -3.16
N GLU A 113 18.02 1.34 -3.12
CA GLU A 113 17.73 2.10 -4.34
C GLU A 113 18.95 2.20 -5.26
N SER A 114 20.17 2.28 -4.72
CA SER A 114 21.39 2.27 -5.53
C SER A 114 21.71 0.90 -6.14
N GLU A 115 21.32 -0.19 -5.49
CA GLU A 115 21.48 -1.58 -5.98
C GLU A 115 20.44 -1.94 -7.07
N GLU A 116 19.31 -1.23 -7.12
CA GLU A 116 18.22 -1.45 -8.09
C GLU A 116 18.39 -0.66 -9.40
N VAL A 117 19.43 0.16 -9.53
CA VAL A 117 19.77 0.99 -10.71
C VAL A 117 20.87 0.32 -11.52
#